data_AF-A0A4Y2AVR2-F1
#
_entry.id   AF-A0A4Y2AVR2-F1
#
_cell.length_a   1.000
_cell.length_b   1.000
_cell.length_c   1.000
_cell.angle_alpha   90.00
_cell.angle_beta   90.00
_cell.angle_gamma   90.00
#
_symmetry.space_group_name_H-M   'P 1'
#
loop_
_entity.id
_entity.type
_entity.pdbx_description
1 polymer ?
#
loop_
_entity_poly.entity_id
_entity_poly.type
_entity_poly.pdbx_seq_one_letter_code
_entity_poly.pdbx_strand_id
1 'polypeptide(L)'
;MTERGRSRNALSGDTSSQRTLRNSGSVDVSSSQYTEAWVESIRDQPNFEKQICSQISVNEAVIDAKRSIIQQFRDHICILRKHTGSEEEVTRWRSYIMGTEKQIEKCETALMSLGPCPIPDCVRHHDIPKDVEMVIYYYY
;
A
#
# COMPACT_ATOMS: atom_id res chain seq x y z
N MET A 1 17.61 -60.47 -33.94
CA MET A 1 16.21 -60.29 -34.39
C MET A 1 15.79 -58.90 -33.89
N THR A 2 15.91 -57.86 -34.72
CA THR A 2 14.83 -57.23 -35.55
C THR A 2 13.72 -56.63 -34.67
N GLU A 3 13.22 -55.39 -34.77
CA GLU A 3 13.30 -54.28 -35.73
C GLU A 3 12.53 -53.06 -35.12
N ARG A 4 12.90 -51.81 -35.50
CA ARG A 4 12.02 -50.75 -36.07
C ARG A 4 10.67 -50.42 -35.35
N GLY A 5 10.25 -49.19 -35.06
CA GLY A 5 10.62 -47.82 -35.45
C GLY A 5 9.34 -46.94 -35.52
N ARG A 6 9.51 -45.60 -35.46
CA ARG A 6 8.61 -44.51 -35.93
C ARG A 6 7.32 -44.21 -35.13
N SER A 7 7.16 -43.03 -34.54
CA SER A 7 6.88 -41.69 -35.12
C SER A 7 5.39 -41.49 -35.45
N ARG A 8 4.76 -40.42 -34.91
CA ARG A 8 4.41 -39.20 -35.67
C ARG A 8 3.60 -38.19 -34.85
N ASN A 9 3.91 -36.93 -35.12
CA ASN A 9 3.29 -35.70 -34.63
C ASN A 9 1.93 -35.42 -35.29
N ALA A 10 1.19 -34.51 -34.64
CA ALA A 10 0.36 -33.40 -35.15
C ALA A 10 -0.77 -33.70 -36.15
N LEU A 11 -1.95 -33.16 -35.86
CA LEU A 11 -2.79 -32.54 -36.89
C LEU A 11 -3.74 -31.48 -36.27
N SER A 12 -3.66 -30.27 -36.80
CA SER A 12 -4.61 -29.17 -36.62
C SER A 12 -6.00 -29.53 -37.15
N GLY A 13 -7.04 -28.82 -36.68
CA GLY A 13 -8.38 -28.93 -37.23
C GLY A 13 -9.23 -27.72 -36.86
N ASP A 14 -9.09 -26.67 -37.65
CA ASP A 14 -9.88 -25.44 -37.59
C ASP A 14 -11.27 -25.63 -38.23
N THR A 15 -12.27 -24.99 -37.61
CA THR A 15 -13.56 -24.50 -38.15
C THR A 15 -14.69 -25.45 -38.57
N SER A 16 -15.89 -24.96 -38.17
CA SER A 16 -17.18 -25.00 -38.87
C SER A 16 -18.17 -26.11 -38.48
N SER A 17 -19.24 -25.73 -37.78
CA SER A 17 -20.53 -25.49 -38.46
C SER A 17 -21.60 -24.99 -37.49
N GLN A 18 -22.28 -23.92 -37.90
CA GLN A 18 -23.42 -23.32 -37.22
C GLN A 18 -24.69 -24.17 -37.33
N ARG A 19 -25.49 -24.15 -36.25
CA ARG A 19 -26.95 -23.96 -36.14
C ARG A 19 -27.37 -24.59 -34.80
N THR A 20 -28.11 -23.97 -33.91
CA THR A 20 -29.43 -23.36 -34.14
C THR A 20 -29.81 -22.48 -32.93
N LEU A 21 -30.46 -21.35 -33.17
CA LEU A 21 -31.16 -20.55 -32.16
C LEU A 21 -32.17 -21.41 -31.37
N ARG A 22 -32.19 -21.30 -30.03
CA ARG A 22 -33.31 -20.69 -29.29
C ARG A 22 -33.16 -20.80 -27.76
N ASN A 23 -33.23 -19.61 -27.17
CA ASN A 23 -33.90 -19.23 -25.93
C ASN A 23 -33.32 -19.52 -24.53
N SER A 24 -33.38 -18.40 -23.79
CA SER A 24 -33.74 -18.23 -22.38
C SER A 24 -32.70 -18.58 -21.34
N GLY A 25 -32.15 -17.53 -20.74
CA GLY A 25 -31.43 -17.61 -19.47
C GLY A 25 -30.22 -16.69 -19.38
N SER A 26 -30.25 -15.50 -19.98
CA SER A 26 -29.36 -14.43 -19.51
C SER A 26 -29.83 -14.01 -18.12
N VAL A 27 -29.48 -14.80 -17.12
CA VAL A 27 -29.32 -14.23 -15.78
C VAL A 27 -28.02 -13.45 -15.89
N ASP A 28 -28.17 -12.23 -16.40
CA ASP A 28 -27.21 -11.18 -16.15
C ASP A 28 -27.33 -10.91 -14.64
N VAL A 29 -26.77 -11.81 -13.82
CA VAL A 29 -26.34 -11.45 -12.47
C VAL A 29 -25.28 -10.42 -12.75
N SER A 30 -25.76 -9.18 -12.86
CA SER A 30 -24.99 -8.00 -13.15
C SER A 30 -23.72 -8.13 -12.33
N SER A 31 -22.57 -8.10 -12.99
CA SER A 31 -21.27 -8.21 -12.30
C SER A 31 -21.18 -7.25 -11.11
N SER A 32 -21.94 -6.15 -11.14
CA SER A 32 -22.23 -5.21 -10.04
C SER A 32 -22.73 -5.90 -8.76
N GLN A 33 -23.74 -6.76 -8.87
CA GLN A 33 -24.37 -7.44 -7.73
C GLN A 33 -23.42 -8.44 -7.07
N TYR A 34 -22.57 -9.11 -7.86
CA TYR A 34 -21.53 -9.99 -7.32
C TYR A 34 -20.46 -9.21 -6.57
N THR A 35 -20.01 -8.06 -7.09
CA THR A 35 -19.11 -7.17 -6.35
C THR A 35 -19.75 -6.55 -5.12
N GLU A 36 -21.00 -6.14 -5.18
CA GLU A 36 -21.73 -5.56 -4.04
C GLU A 36 -21.89 -6.59 -2.92
N ALA A 37 -22.33 -7.81 -3.24
CA ALA A 37 -22.46 -8.89 -2.26
C ALA A 37 -21.10 -9.31 -1.65
N TRP A 38 -20.02 -9.28 -2.45
CA TRP A 38 -18.68 -9.55 -1.94
C TRP A 38 -18.15 -8.42 -1.04
N VAL A 39 -18.40 -7.16 -1.42
CA VAL A 39 -18.05 -5.98 -0.61
C VAL A 39 -18.86 -5.93 0.69
N GLU A 40 -20.15 -6.27 0.64
CA GLU A 40 -20.99 -6.44 1.84
C GLU A 40 -20.49 -7.58 2.73
N SER A 41 -20.16 -8.74 2.16
CA SER A 41 -19.60 -9.86 2.91
C SER A 41 -18.28 -9.55 3.62
N ILE A 42 -17.47 -8.62 3.09
CA ILE A 42 -16.24 -8.16 3.76
C ILE A 42 -16.56 -7.16 4.88
N ARG A 43 -17.55 -6.29 4.67
CA ARG A 43 -18.03 -5.37 5.71
C ARG A 43 -18.69 -6.10 6.87
N ASP A 44 -19.36 -7.21 6.59
CA ASP A 44 -20.01 -8.07 7.58
C ASP A 44 -19.01 -8.97 8.33
N GLN A 45 -17.72 -8.96 7.97
CA GLN A 45 -16.71 -9.59 8.83
C GLN A 45 -16.69 -8.85 10.18
N PRO A 46 -16.89 -9.57 11.30
CA PRO A 46 -16.80 -8.93 12.60
C PRO A 46 -15.41 -8.30 12.71
N ASN A 47 -15.39 -6.98 12.97
CA ASN A 47 -14.20 -6.20 13.30
C ASN A 47 -13.34 -5.66 12.13
N PHE A 48 -13.79 -5.72 10.87
CA PHE A 48 -13.01 -5.20 9.72
C PHE A 48 -12.61 -3.72 9.88
N GLU A 49 -13.53 -2.87 10.33
CA GLU A 49 -13.25 -1.44 10.59
C GLU A 49 -12.15 -1.23 11.63
N LYS A 50 -12.15 -2.04 12.70
CA LYS A 50 -11.10 -1.95 13.73
C LYS A 50 -9.77 -2.49 13.22
N GLN A 51 -9.77 -3.47 12.32
CA GLN A 51 -8.54 -3.93 11.67
C GLN A 51 -7.93 -2.82 10.83
N ILE A 52 -8.73 -2.12 10.01
CA ILE A 52 -8.24 -0.97 9.24
C ILE A 52 -7.73 0.13 10.17
N CYS A 53 -8.51 0.53 11.17
CA CYS A 53 -8.09 1.54 12.15
C CYS A 53 -6.78 1.16 12.83
N SER A 54 -6.61 -0.10 13.22
CA SER A 54 -5.36 -0.61 13.80
C SER A 54 -4.20 -0.54 12.80
N GLN A 55 -4.43 -0.90 11.54
CA GLN A 55 -3.39 -0.89 10.51
C GLN A 55 -2.94 0.54 10.16
N ILE A 56 -3.89 1.49 10.10
CA ILE A 56 -3.58 2.92 9.98
C ILE A 56 -2.70 3.34 11.16
N SER A 57 -3.11 2.96 12.38
CA SER A 57 -2.40 3.35 13.60
C SER A 57 -0.95 2.86 13.64
N VAL A 58 -0.73 1.62 13.20
CA VAL A 58 0.61 1.02 13.12
C VAL A 58 1.46 1.76 12.08
N ASN A 59 0.94 2.04 10.89
CA ASN A 59 1.70 2.73 9.85
C ASN A 59 2.08 4.15 10.29
N GLU A 60 1.17 4.90 10.91
CA GLU A 60 1.45 6.25 11.44
C GLU A 60 2.54 6.20 12.52
N ALA A 61 2.44 5.28 13.48
CA ALA A 61 3.46 5.13 14.53
C ALA A 61 4.85 4.79 13.95
N VAL A 62 4.88 3.96 12.91
CA VAL A 62 6.11 3.62 12.19
C VAL A 62 6.68 4.83 11.46
N ILE A 63 5.83 5.66 10.82
CA ILE A 63 6.25 6.91 10.18
C ILE A 63 6.87 7.85 11.21
N ASP A 64 6.19 8.08 12.34
CA ASP A 64 6.67 8.99 13.40
C ASP A 64 8.01 8.54 13.97
N ALA A 65 8.14 7.24 14.28
CA ALA A 65 9.40 6.66 14.75
C ALA A 65 10.54 6.84 13.74
N LYS A 66 10.25 6.63 12.44
CA LYS A 66 11.25 6.79 11.37
C LYS A 66 11.64 8.24 11.15
N ARG A 67 10.69 9.18 11.23
CA ARG A 67 10.97 10.61 11.16
C ARG A 67 11.90 11.04 12.31
N SER A 68 11.66 10.54 13.53
CA SER A 68 12.57 10.75 14.67
C SER A 68 13.98 10.21 14.41
N ILE A 69 14.10 8.98 13.89
CA ILE A 69 15.40 8.37 13.54
C ILE A 69 16.14 9.20 12.48
N ILE A 70 15.44 9.64 11.43
CA ILE A 70 16.03 10.50 10.39
C ILE A 70 16.55 11.80 11.01
N GLN A 71 15.80 12.41 11.94
CA GLN A 71 16.24 13.62 12.62
C GLN A 71 17.53 13.37 13.41
N GLN A 72 17.62 12.27 14.16
CA GLN A 72 18.85 11.90 14.88
C GLN A 72 20.04 11.72 13.93
N PHE A 73 19.84 11.10 12.76
CA PHE A 73 20.91 10.97 11.76
C PHE A 73 21.34 12.31 11.19
N ARG A 74 20.39 13.24 10.96
CA ARG A 74 20.70 14.60 10.50
C ARG A 74 21.51 15.37 11.53
N ASP A 75 21.14 15.26 12.81
CA ASP A 75 21.88 15.89 13.91
C ASP A 75 23.29 15.31 14.02
N HIS A 76 23.43 13.98 13.90
CA HIS A 76 24.73 13.31 13.89
C HIS A 76 25.62 13.77 12.73
N ILE A 77 25.07 13.88 11.51
CA ILE A 77 25.80 14.43 10.36
C ILE A 77 26.26 15.87 10.63
N CYS A 78 25.43 16.69 11.28
CA CYS A 78 25.79 18.07 11.65
C CYS A 78 27.01 18.10 12.58
N ILE A 79 27.02 17.23 13.60
CA ILE A 79 28.13 17.10 14.56
C ILE A 79 29.40 16.61 13.84
N LEU A 80 29.31 15.54 13.05
CA LEU A 80 30.46 15.00 12.31
C LEU A 80 31.14 16.04 11.41
N ARG A 81 30.35 16.86 10.72
CA ARG A 81 30.88 17.93 9.86
C ARG A 81 31.62 19.01 10.62
N LYS A 82 31.22 19.29 11.87
CA LYS A 82 31.86 20.31 12.72
C LYS A 82 33.17 19.82 13.34
N HIS A 83 33.28 18.51 13.61
CA HIS A 83 34.40 17.98 14.40
C HIS A 83 35.42 17.16 13.60
N THR A 84 34.96 16.29 12.70
CA THR A 84 35.82 15.30 12.02
C THR A 84 35.97 15.56 10.52
N GLY A 85 34.95 16.14 9.86
CA GLY A 85 34.98 16.37 8.41
C GLY A 85 35.05 15.09 7.57
N SER A 86 34.69 13.93 8.14
CA SER A 86 34.75 12.63 7.46
C SER A 86 33.60 12.48 6.45
N GLU A 87 33.89 12.72 5.17
CA GLU A 87 32.89 12.61 4.10
C GLU A 87 32.40 11.17 3.89
N GLU A 88 33.21 10.16 4.18
CA GLU A 88 32.81 8.75 4.10
C GLU A 88 31.71 8.41 5.11
N GLU A 89 31.87 8.88 6.36
CA GLU A 89 30.87 8.69 7.41
C GLU A 89 29.59 9.47 7.10
N VAL A 90 29.71 10.71 6.63
CA VAL A 90 28.57 11.52 6.17
C VAL A 90 27.80 10.81 5.06
N THR A 91 28.51 10.22 4.10
CA THR A 91 27.90 9.46 2.99
C THR A 91 27.21 8.19 3.48
N ARG A 92 27.79 7.51 4.47
CA ARG A 92 27.18 6.35 5.12
C ARG A 92 25.86 6.71 5.80
N TRP A 93 25.84 7.77 6.62
CA TRP A 93 24.62 8.23 7.30
C TRP A 93 23.54 8.71 6.34
N ARG A 94 23.92 9.37 5.24
CA ARG A 94 22.97 9.73 4.17
C ARG A 94 22.32 8.51 3.54
N SER A 95 23.08 7.43 3.33
CA SER A 95 22.51 6.16 2.83
C SER A 95 21.49 5.56 3.80
N TYR A 96 21.73 5.65 5.11
CA TYR A 96 20.74 5.21 6.12
C TYR A 96 19.49 6.09 6.14
N ILE A 97 19.63 7.41 5.97
CA ILE A 97 18.48 8.32 5.82
C ILE A 97 17.63 7.90 4.62
N MET A 98 18.24 7.77 3.42
CA MET A 98 17.51 7.36 2.20
C MET A 98 16.80 6.03 2.38
N GLY A 99 17.46 5.05 3.01
CA GLY A 99 16.85 3.74 3.30
C GLY A 99 15.67 3.82 4.27
N THR A 100 15.69 4.79 5.19
CA THR A 100 14.60 5.04 6.14
C THR A 100 13.45 5.81 5.49
N GLU A 101 13.75 6.80 4.65
CA GLU A 101 12.77 7.56 3.85
C GLU A 101 11.98 6.62 2.92
N LYS A 102 12.63 5.66 2.28
CA LYS A 102 11.94 4.63 1.48
C LYS A 102 10.97 3.78 2.29
N GLN A 103 11.22 3.58 3.58
CA GLN A 103 10.29 2.85 4.44
C GLN A 103 9.10 3.73 4.87
N ILE A 104 9.29 5.03 5.03
CA ILE A 104 8.20 5.99 5.21
C ILE A 104 7.30 5.99 3.98
N GLU A 105 7.88 6.08 2.78
CA GLU A 105 7.14 6.06 1.51
C GLU A 105 6.27 4.79 1.36
N LYS A 106 6.79 3.63 1.79
CA LYS A 106 6.01 2.38 1.83
C LYS A 106 4.82 2.46 2.79
N CYS A 107 5.01 3.02 3.99
CA CYS A 107 3.92 3.20 4.94
C CYS A 107 2.90 4.21 4.43
N GLU A 108 3.33 5.31 3.80
CA GLU A 108 2.45 6.31 3.19
C GLU A 108 1.64 5.72 2.03
N THR A 109 2.28 4.92 1.18
CA THR A 109 1.59 4.17 0.11
C THR A 109 0.56 3.20 0.68
N ALA A 110 0.90 2.48 1.77
CA ALA A 110 -0.03 1.59 2.45
C ALA A 110 -1.23 2.37 3.04
N LEU A 111 -0.99 3.54 3.67
CA LEU A 111 -2.05 4.42 4.16
C LEU A 111 -2.97 4.91 3.03
N MET A 112 -2.40 5.33 1.90
CA MET A 112 -3.18 5.71 0.72
C MET A 112 -4.07 4.58 0.21
N SER A 113 -3.58 3.33 0.25
CA SER A 113 -4.34 2.15 -0.17
C SER A 113 -5.46 1.75 0.81
N LEU A 114 -5.28 2.02 2.10
CA LEU A 114 -6.28 1.76 3.14
C LEU A 114 -7.42 2.80 3.12
N GLY A 115 -7.09 4.05 2.78
CA GLY A 115 -8.04 5.16 2.82
C GLY A 115 -8.23 5.71 4.24
N PRO A 116 -9.25 6.57 4.44
CA PRO A 116 -9.53 7.18 5.74
C PRO A 116 -9.96 6.14 6.77
N CYS A 117 -9.81 6.47 8.05
CA CYS A 117 -10.27 5.59 9.13
C CYS A 117 -11.79 5.38 9.03
N PRO A 118 -12.27 4.13 8.92
CA PRO A 118 -13.69 3.86 8.68
C PRO A 118 -14.57 4.06 9.93
N ILE A 119 -13.95 4.20 11.12
CA ILE A 119 -14.66 4.45 12.37
C ILE A 119 -14.95 5.96 12.48
N PRO A 120 -16.21 6.41 12.39
CA PRO A 120 -16.54 7.84 12.26
C PRO A 120 -16.07 8.69 13.44
N ASP A 121 -16.17 8.17 14.66
CA ASP A 121 -15.81 8.86 15.90
C ASP A 121 -14.45 8.40 16.46
N CYS A 122 -13.54 7.92 15.61
CA CYS A 122 -12.22 7.52 16.06
C CYS A 122 -11.42 8.75 16.54
N VAL A 123 -11.37 8.94 17.87
CA VAL A 123 -10.61 10.01 18.54
C VAL A 123 -9.11 10.01 18.21
N ARG A 124 -8.58 8.92 17.65
CA ARG A 124 -7.16 8.85 17.28
C ARG A 124 -6.87 9.46 15.91
N HIS A 125 -7.85 9.42 15.00
CA HIS A 125 -7.66 9.75 13.57
C HIS A 125 -8.53 10.92 13.11
N HIS A 126 -9.64 11.18 13.79
CA HIS A 126 -10.58 12.25 13.46
C HIS A 126 -10.60 13.38 14.49
N ASP A 127 -9.86 13.25 15.58
CA ASP A 127 -9.73 14.36 16.52
C ASP A 127 -8.94 15.46 15.83
N ILE A 128 -9.58 16.61 15.68
CA ILE A 128 -8.97 17.77 15.04
C ILE A 128 -7.83 18.18 15.96
N PRO A 129 -6.56 18.19 15.48
CA PRO A 129 -5.48 18.73 16.28
C PRO A 129 -5.89 20.15 16.67
N LYS A 130 -5.93 20.43 17.98
CA LYS A 130 -6.09 21.81 18.45
C LYS A 130 -4.84 22.54 18.00
N ASP A 131 -4.93 23.16 16.82
CA ASP A 131 -3.79 23.75 16.16
C ASP A 131 -3.13 24.78 17.07
N VAL A 132 -1.81 24.66 17.10
CA VAL A 132 -0.85 25.64 17.56
C VAL A 132 -1.22 26.98 16.93
N GLU A 133 -1.57 27.97 17.76
CA GLU A 133 -1.82 29.34 17.31
C GLU A 133 -0.65 29.80 16.44
N MET A 134 -0.88 29.99 15.13
CA MET A 134 0.09 30.68 14.27
C MET A 134 0.15 32.14 14.69
N VAL A 135 1.12 32.48 15.53
CA VAL A 135 1.40 33.87 15.90
C VAL A 135 2.05 34.57 14.70
N ILE A 136 1.26 35.38 13.99
CA ILE A 136 1.73 36.24 12.91
C ILE A 136 2.33 37.51 13.55
N TYR A 137 3.65 37.61 13.61
CA TYR A 137 4.32 38.85 14.03
C TYR A 137 4.39 39.81 12.83
N TYR A 138 3.60 40.88 12.87
CA TYR A 138 3.77 42.03 11.99
C TYR A 138 4.90 42.92 12.54
N TYR A 139 6.00 43.03 11.80
CA TYR A 139 7.01 44.07 12.05
C TYR A 139 6.55 45.35 11.32
N TYR A 140 6.30 46.41 12.10
CA TYR A 140 6.11 47.79 11.62
C TYR A 140 7.43 48.57 11.72
#